data_AF-A0A8B6GZ59-F1
#
_entry.id   AF-A0A8B6GZ59-F1
#
_cell.length_a   1.000
_cell.length_b   1.000
_cell.length_c   1.000
_cell.angle_alpha   90.00
_cell.angle_beta   90.00
_cell.angle_gamma   90.00
#
_symmetry.space_group_name_H-M   'P 1'
#
loop_
_entity.id
_entity.type
_entity.pdbx_description
1 polymer ?
#
loop_
_entity_poly.entity_id
_entity_poly.type
_entity_poly.pdbx_seq_one_letter_code
_entity_poly.pdbx_strand_id
1 'polypeptide(L)'
;MPRGRGRRRRQDQVRGPELRVRRAPREVQQPQPVVRNVGRRPPADVEQEAYIERRQRVDEPELVAMRPVDIRVNEPQLAALGEVLIERYPGKASELFSYMSIIRGAAADHSFEKCYSYDQQFRLRVSRDHTKKWSSIDGFLWLRILTASTPKQQHADVSNKCYDFNFKGFCNKRNCQYRHACLKCGLDHSSLRCRRFMDNEIDTDPSRYNRNDIAPFQNNSVNRQNPKGSFNKR
;
A
#
# COMPACT_ATOMS: atom_id res chain seq x y z
N MET A 1 -16.21 7.45 -47.65
CA MET A 1 -16.58 8.67 -46.90
C MET A 1 -15.48 9.01 -45.88
N PRO A 2 -14.50 9.89 -46.17
CA PRO A 2 -13.45 10.23 -45.21
C PRO A 2 -13.86 11.45 -44.37
N ARG A 3 -13.77 11.37 -43.04
CA ARG A 3 -14.01 12.48 -42.12
C ARG A 3 -12.69 13.12 -41.69
N GLY A 4 -12.65 14.45 -41.81
CA GLY A 4 -11.46 15.29 -41.77
C GLY A 4 -10.81 15.48 -40.39
N ARG A 5 -9.53 15.86 -40.45
CA ARG A 5 -8.68 16.19 -39.31
C ARG A 5 -8.87 17.67 -38.93
N GLY A 6 -9.30 17.93 -37.69
CA GLY A 6 -9.41 19.28 -37.13
C GLY A 6 -8.09 19.75 -36.51
N ARG A 7 -7.47 20.78 -37.10
CA ARG A 7 -6.34 21.54 -36.53
C ARG A 7 -6.83 22.42 -35.38
N ARG A 8 -6.26 22.28 -34.18
CA ARG A 8 -6.48 23.22 -33.06
C ARG A 8 -5.42 24.32 -33.08
N ARG A 9 -5.90 25.57 -33.14
CA ARG A 9 -5.14 26.82 -33.11
C ARG A 9 -4.43 27.01 -31.76
N ARG A 10 -3.16 27.41 -31.80
CA ARG A 10 -2.43 28.00 -30.67
C ARG A 10 -2.98 29.41 -30.45
N GLN A 11 -3.26 29.76 -29.19
CA GLN A 11 -3.51 31.14 -28.76
C GLN A 11 -2.22 31.70 -28.19
N ASP A 12 -1.74 32.78 -28.80
CA ASP A 12 -0.63 33.59 -28.33
C ASP A 12 -1.13 34.49 -27.18
N GLN A 13 -0.47 34.37 -26.03
CA GLN A 13 -0.77 35.16 -24.84
C GLN A 13 0.11 36.41 -24.85
N VAL A 14 -0.54 37.56 -24.98
CA VAL A 14 0.06 38.90 -25.06
C VAL A 14 0.66 39.30 -23.71
N ARG A 15 1.96 39.63 -23.69
CA ARG A 15 2.66 40.25 -22.55
C ARG A 15 2.27 41.73 -22.45
N GLY A 16 1.74 42.15 -21.30
CA GLY A 16 1.48 43.55 -20.97
C GLY A 16 2.74 44.30 -20.49
N PRO A 17 2.77 45.64 -20.55
CA PRO A 17 3.94 46.45 -20.22
C PRO A 17 4.13 46.68 -18.72
N GLU A 18 5.40 46.66 -18.30
CA GLU A 18 5.87 46.90 -16.95
C GLU A 18 5.60 48.33 -16.45
N LEU A 19 4.95 48.43 -15.29
CA LEU A 19 4.87 49.66 -14.48
C LEU A 19 6.12 49.79 -13.61
N ARG A 20 7.07 50.60 -14.06
CA ARG A 20 8.29 50.98 -13.32
C ARG A 20 7.94 51.98 -12.22
N VAL A 21 7.76 51.48 -11.00
CA VAL A 21 7.59 52.32 -9.79
C VAL A 21 8.94 52.94 -9.42
N ARG A 22 9.07 54.26 -9.57
CA ARG A 22 10.22 55.04 -9.08
C ARG A 22 10.23 55.02 -7.55
N ARG A 23 11.17 54.29 -6.95
CA ARG A 23 11.44 54.33 -5.50
C ARG A 23 12.12 55.65 -5.13
N ALA A 24 11.63 56.28 -4.07
CA ALA A 24 12.19 57.47 -3.45
C ALA A 24 13.61 57.22 -2.91
N PRO A 25 14.45 58.28 -2.83
CA PRO A 25 15.79 58.18 -2.26
C PRO A 25 15.70 57.79 -0.77
N ARG A 26 16.40 56.70 -0.42
CA ARG A 26 16.57 56.25 0.97
C ARG A 26 17.48 57.23 1.70
N GLU A 27 16.97 57.77 2.79
CA GLU A 27 17.70 58.53 3.81
C GLU A 27 18.85 57.68 4.34
N VAL A 28 20.07 58.18 4.18
CA VAL A 28 21.31 57.51 4.60
C VAL A 28 21.42 57.63 6.12
N GLN A 29 20.95 56.61 6.82
CA GLN A 29 21.13 56.46 8.25
C GLN A 29 22.60 56.18 8.54
N GLN A 30 23.25 57.06 9.29
CA GLN A 30 24.64 56.90 9.71
C GLN A 30 24.80 55.58 10.51
N PRO A 31 25.86 54.80 10.24
CA PRO A 31 26.10 53.54 10.93
C PRO A 31 26.39 53.81 12.42
N GLN A 32 25.52 53.31 13.29
CA GLN A 32 25.78 53.20 14.71
C GLN A 32 27.02 52.32 14.94
N PRO A 33 27.91 52.64 15.89
CA PRO A 33 29.05 51.80 16.22
C PRO A 33 28.57 50.43 16.71
N VAL A 34 28.78 49.41 15.88
CA VAL A 34 28.51 48.02 16.24
C VAL A 34 29.53 47.60 17.29
N VAL A 35 29.11 47.61 18.56
CA VAL A 35 29.84 46.95 19.64
C VAL A 35 29.85 45.46 19.29
N ARG A 36 30.95 44.99 18.69
CA ARG A 36 31.18 43.59 18.42
C ARG A 36 31.29 42.88 19.77
N ASN A 37 30.17 42.34 20.24
CA ASN A 37 30.18 41.27 21.22
C ASN A 37 30.97 40.13 20.59
N VAL A 38 32.24 39.99 21.00
CA VAL A 38 33.07 38.82 20.73
C VAL A 38 32.47 37.69 21.57
N GLY A 39 31.33 37.18 21.10
CA GLY A 39 30.65 36.04 21.68
C GLY A 39 31.65 34.89 21.72
N ARG A 40 31.84 34.34 22.92
CA ARG A 40 32.64 33.13 23.12
C ARG A 40 32.20 32.10 22.10
N ARG A 41 33.16 31.64 21.29
CA ARG A 41 32.95 30.57 20.33
C ARG A 41 32.36 29.38 21.10
N PRO A 42 31.18 28.88 20.73
CA PRO A 42 30.62 27.72 21.41
C PRO A 42 31.63 26.57 21.33
N PRO A 43 31.72 25.73 22.38
CA PRO A 43 32.53 24.51 22.36
C PRO A 43 32.17 23.66 21.13
N ALA A 44 33.17 23.04 20.48
CA ALA A 44 33.01 22.32 19.21
C ALA A 44 31.96 21.19 19.27
N ASP A 45 31.76 20.65 20.47
CA ASP A 45 30.74 19.69 20.87
C ASP A 45 29.29 20.22 20.71
N VAL A 46 29.04 21.49 21.01
CA VAL A 46 27.70 22.10 20.89
C VAL A 46 27.31 22.35 19.42
N GLU A 47 28.27 22.68 18.56
CA GLU A 47 28.00 22.82 17.12
C GLU A 47 27.68 21.46 16.46
N GLN A 48 28.32 20.38 16.94
CA GLN A 48 28.11 19.04 16.43
C GLN A 48 26.74 18.47 16.83
N GLU A 49 26.31 18.68 18.08
CA GLU A 49 24.95 18.32 18.51
C GLU A 49 23.88 19.15 17.79
N ALA A 50 24.06 20.46 17.65
CA ALA A 50 23.13 21.31 16.92
C ALA A 50 23.10 21.02 15.40
N TYR A 51 24.16 20.43 14.85
CA TYR A 51 24.20 19.93 13.47
C TYR A 51 23.43 18.60 13.33
N ILE A 52 23.58 17.70 14.30
CA ILE A 52 22.82 16.44 14.36
C ILE A 52 21.32 16.73 14.53
N GLU A 53 20.93 17.63 15.44
CA GLU A 53 19.52 18.04 15.63
C GLU A 53 18.95 18.75 14.40
N ARG A 54 19.70 19.66 13.76
CA ARG A 54 19.24 20.31 12.53
C ARG A 54 19.07 19.32 11.39
N ARG A 55 19.95 18.33 11.28
CA ARG A 55 19.83 17.25 10.29
C ARG A 55 18.68 16.29 10.60
N GLN A 56 18.26 16.16 11.85
CA GLN A 56 17.04 15.43 12.24
C GLN A 56 15.75 16.22 11.98
N ARG A 57 15.79 17.56 11.90
CA ARG A 57 14.61 18.41 11.63
C ARG A 57 14.35 18.71 10.15
N VAL A 58 15.33 18.51 9.27
CA VAL A 58 15.18 18.77 7.84
C VAL A 58 14.52 17.55 7.17
N ASP A 59 13.21 17.71 6.97
CA ASP A 59 12.36 17.08 5.96
C ASP A 59 11.86 15.63 6.19
N GLU A 60 10.99 15.49 7.19
CA GLU A 60 10.06 14.35 7.37
C GLU A 60 8.96 14.19 6.28
N PRO A 61 8.41 15.25 5.62
CA PRO A 61 7.30 15.07 4.67
C PRO A 61 7.70 14.44 3.32
N GLU A 62 8.99 14.25 3.03
CA GLU A 62 9.45 13.61 1.79
C GLU A 62 9.41 12.06 1.85
N LEU A 63 9.23 11.48 3.05
CA LEU A 63 8.96 10.04 3.23
C LEU A 63 7.67 9.58 2.52
N VAL A 64 6.76 10.52 2.23
CA VAL A 64 5.45 10.29 1.61
C VAL A 64 5.54 10.17 0.08
N ALA A 65 6.62 10.65 -0.54
CA ALA A 65 6.75 10.75 -1.99
C ALA A 65 7.50 9.58 -2.65
N MET A 66 7.96 8.58 -1.87
CA MET A 66 8.47 7.35 -2.45
C MET A 66 7.31 6.61 -3.12
N ARG A 67 7.18 6.85 -4.43
CA ARG A 67 6.25 6.12 -5.28
C ARG A 67 6.47 4.63 -5.05
N PRO A 68 5.40 3.81 -5.04
CA PRO A 68 5.56 2.37 -5.05
C PRO A 68 6.48 2.00 -6.21
N VAL A 69 7.72 1.64 -5.89
CA VAL A 69 8.63 1.03 -6.87
C VAL A 69 8.00 -0.31 -7.17
N ASP A 70 7.69 -0.56 -8.44
CA ASP A 70 7.21 -1.85 -8.93
C ASP A 70 8.37 -2.84 -8.83
N ILE A 71 8.57 -3.35 -7.61
CA ILE A 71 9.60 -4.33 -7.30
C ILE A 71 9.10 -5.66 -7.87
N ARG A 72 9.29 -5.88 -9.17
CA ARG A 72 9.43 -7.23 -9.70
C ARG A 72 10.72 -7.78 -9.11
N VAL A 73 10.61 -8.35 -7.89
CA VAL A 73 11.68 -8.83 -6.99
C VAL A 73 12.66 -9.71 -7.75
N ASN A 74 13.55 -9.05 -8.45
CA ASN A 74 14.90 -9.49 -8.64
C ASN A 74 15.65 -8.85 -7.48
N GLU A 75 16.37 -9.67 -6.73
CA GLU A 75 17.35 -9.31 -5.68
C GLU A 75 17.99 -7.90 -5.83
N PRO A 76 18.47 -7.49 -7.03
CA PRO A 76 19.05 -6.15 -7.24
C PRO A 76 18.12 -4.95 -6.98
N GLN A 77 16.82 -5.06 -7.19
CA GLN A 77 15.90 -3.92 -7.00
C GLN A 77 15.65 -3.61 -5.51
N LEU A 78 15.60 -4.65 -4.68
CA LEU A 78 15.48 -4.49 -3.23
C LEU A 78 16.78 -3.90 -2.65
N ALA A 79 17.93 -4.33 -3.17
CA ALA A 79 19.24 -3.76 -2.81
C ALA A 79 19.35 -2.28 -3.20
N ALA A 80 18.98 -1.91 -4.44
CA ALA A 80 18.99 -0.52 -4.90
C ALA A 80 18.04 0.39 -4.09
N LEU A 81 16.84 -0.11 -3.76
CA LEU A 81 15.94 0.59 -2.84
C LEU A 81 16.58 0.78 -1.46
N GLY A 82 17.30 -0.24 -1.00
CA GLY A 82 18.04 -0.21 0.24
C GLY A 82 19.12 0.84 0.29
N GLU A 83 19.94 0.93 -0.75
CA GLU A 83 20.98 1.96 -0.88
C GLU A 83 20.38 3.36 -0.82
N VAL A 84 19.34 3.63 -1.62
CA VAL A 84 18.65 4.93 -1.62
C VAL A 84 18.07 5.26 -0.24
N LEU A 85 17.48 4.27 0.43
CA LEU A 85 16.90 4.45 1.76
C LEU A 85 17.95 4.69 2.84
N ILE A 86 19.09 4.01 2.77
CA ILE A 86 20.19 4.16 3.73
C ILE A 86 20.91 5.49 3.52
N GLU A 87 21.14 5.90 2.27
CA GLU A 87 21.71 7.19 1.94
C GLU A 87 20.87 8.33 2.51
N ARG A 88 19.54 8.21 2.39
CA ARG A 88 18.61 9.22 2.89
C ARG A 88 18.40 9.15 4.41
N TYR A 89 18.40 7.94 4.99
CA TYR A 89 18.08 7.71 6.41
C TYR A 89 19.14 6.82 7.08
N PRO A 90 20.39 7.28 7.25
CA PRO A 90 21.47 6.46 7.79
C PRO A 90 21.18 5.98 9.22
N GLY A 91 20.45 6.77 10.02
CA GLY A 91 20.03 6.38 11.37
C GLY A 91 19.03 5.22 11.43
N LYS A 92 18.41 4.85 10.30
CA LYS A 92 17.48 3.72 10.19
C LYS A 92 18.08 2.52 9.43
N ALA A 93 19.37 2.56 9.09
CA ALA A 93 19.99 1.56 8.23
C ALA A 93 19.86 0.13 8.77
N SER A 94 20.10 -0.08 10.07
CA SER A 94 19.95 -1.40 10.72
C SER A 94 18.52 -1.94 10.66
N GLU A 95 17.52 -1.07 10.82
CA GLU A 95 16.11 -1.47 10.69
C GLU A 95 15.74 -1.80 9.25
N LEU A 96 16.27 -1.05 8.28
CA LEU A 96 16.06 -1.29 6.85
C LEU A 96 16.68 -2.62 6.39
N PHE A 97 17.85 -2.99 6.91
CA PHE A 97 18.43 -4.31 6.64
C PHE A 97 17.60 -5.46 7.23
N SER A 98 17.07 -5.26 8.45
CA SER A 98 16.12 -6.20 9.06
C SER A 98 14.86 -6.34 8.20
N TYR A 99 14.32 -5.22 7.71
CA TYR A 99 13.18 -5.20 6.79
C TYR A 99 13.45 -6.01 5.51
N MET A 100 14.58 -5.77 4.84
CA MET A 100 14.94 -6.53 3.62
C MET A 100 15.06 -8.02 3.89
N SER A 101 15.60 -8.40 5.05
CA SER A 101 15.72 -9.80 5.45
C SER A 101 14.34 -10.45 5.65
N ILE A 102 13.39 -9.73 6.26
CA ILE A 102 11.98 -10.16 6.40
C ILE A 102 11.35 -10.37 5.02
N ILE A 103 11.50 -9.40 4.10
CA ILE A 103 10.93 -9.48 2.75
C ILE A 103 11.55 -10.63 1.94
N ARG A 104 12.88 -10.83 2.03
CA ARG A 104 13.56 -11.97 1.39
C ARG A 104 13.06 -13.31 1.94
N GLY A 105 12.92 -13.44 3.26
CA GLY A 105 12.35 -14.64 3.89
C GLY A 105 10.92 -14.90 3.42
N ALA A 106 10.07 -13.86 3.41
CA ALA A 106 8.70 -13.95 2.91
C ALA A 106 8.63 -14.40 1.45
N ALA A 107 9.54 -13.92 0.60
CA ALA A 107 9.60 -14.27 -0.81
C ALA A 107 10.08 -15.71 -1.05
N ALA A 108 10.82 -16.31 -0.12
CA ALA A 108 11.22 -17.71 -0.17
C ALA A 108 10.04 -18.65 0.16
N ASP A 109 9.21 -18.27 1.14
CA ASP A 109 8.12 -19.10 1.65
C ASP A 109 6.77 -18.87 0.94
N HIS A 110 6.61 -17.74 0.25
CA HIS A 110 5.33 -17.31 -0.32
C HIS A 110 5.43 -16.87 -1.78
N SER A 111 4.31 -16.92 -2.49
CA SER A 111 4.24 -16.41 -3.87
C SER A 111 4.62 -14.93 -3.92
N PHE A 112 5.41 -14.56 -4.93
CA PHE A 112 5.84 -13.20 -5.23
C PHE A 112 4.72 -12.14 -5.06
N GLU A 113 3.54 -12.39 -5.60
CA GLU A 113 2.40 -11.45 -5.56
C GLU A 113 1.98 -11.06 -4.14
N LYS A 114 1.99 -12.03 -3.22
CA LYS A 114 1.63 -11.79 -1.81
C LYS A 114 2.70 -10.99 -1.09
N CYS A 115 3.96 -11.34 -1.31
CA CYS A 115 5.10 -10.63 -0.74
C CYS A 115 5.13 -9.17 -1.23
N TYR A 116 4.91 -8.96 -2.53
CA TYR A 116 4.80 -7.64 -3.13
C TYR A 116 3.65 -6.82 -2.53
N SER A 117 2.45 -7.42 -2.39
CA SER A 117 1.32 -6.73 -1.76
C SER A 117 1.59 -6.36 -0.31
N TYR A 118 2.33 -7.18 0.44
CA TYR A 118 2.73 -6.85 1.80
C TYR A 118 3.71 -5.69 1.83
N ASP A 119 4.79 -5.77 1.07
CA ASP A 119 5.84 -4.75 0.98
C ASP A 119 5.24 -3.38 0.62
N GLN A 120 4.34 -3.33 -0.37
CA GLN A 120 3.66 -2.10 -0.76
C GLN A 120 2.82 -1.53 0.39
N GLN A 121 2.00 -2.36 1.05
CA GLN A 121 1.14 -1.89 2.14
C GLN A 121 1.93 -1.50 3.39
N PHE A 122 3.04 -2.19 3.67
CA PHE A 122 3.91 -1.89 4.79
C PHE A 122 4.59 -0.52 4.60
N ARG A 123 5.22 -0.29 3.44
CA ARG A 123 5.84 1.01 3.11
C ARG A 123 4.83 2.15 3.17
N LEU A 124 3.61 1.95 2.66
CA LEU A 124 2.53 2.93 2.76
C LEU A 124 2.08 3.23 4.20
N ARG A 125 2.19 2.25 5.12
CA ARG A 125 1.87 2.48 6.54
C ARG A 125 3.00 3.22 7.24
N VAL A 126 4.25 2.82 7.03
CA VAL A 126 5.43 3.48 7.62
C VAL A 126 5.60 4.91 7.09
N SER A 127 5.16 5.19 5.86
CA SER A 127 5.14 6.55 5.32
C SER A 127 4.07 7.44 5.94
N ARG A 128 3.01 6.85 6.51
CA ARG A 128 1.93 7.57 7.21
C ARG A 128 2.19 7.68 8.72
N ASP A 129 2.84 6.67 9.28
CA ASP A 129 3.12 6.53 10.71
C ASP A 129 4.59 6.18 10.91
N HIS A 130 5.38 7.22 11.18
CA HIS A 130 6.83 7.11 11.37
C HIS A 130 7.23 6.52 12.72
N THR A 131 6.27 6.28 13.62
CA THR A 131 6.51 5.55 14.88
C THR A 131 6.71 4.06 14.65
N LYS A 132 6.26 3.55 13.49
CA LYS A 132 6.49 2.16 13.08
C LYS A 132 7.97 1.94 12.74
N LYS A 133 8.53 0.89 13.32
CA LYS A 133 9.88 0.41 13.06
C LYS A 133 9.92 -0.42 11.78
N TRP A 134 10.95 -0.21 10.95
CA TRP A 134 11.13 -1.00 9.72
C TRP A 134 11.47 -2.46 10.03
N SER A 135 12.10 -2.71 11.19
CA SER A 135 12.49 -4.03 11.66
C SER A 135 11.34 -4.87 12.23
N SER A 136 10.10 -4.35 12.27
CA SER A 136 8.95 -5.04 12.85
C SER A 136 7.99 -5.56 11.79
N ILE A 137 7.54 -6.80 11.95
CA ILE A 137 6.51 -7.40 11.10
C ILE A 137 5.14 -6.83 11.48
N ASP A 138 4.42 -6.27 10.51
CA ASP A 138 3.03 -5.85 10.73
C ASP A 138 2.14 -7.10 10.73
N GLY A 139 1.74 -7.55 11.92
CA GLY A 139 1.02 -8.81 12.10
C GLY A 139 -0.29 -8.92 11.29
N PHE A 140 -1.02 -7.81 11.08
CA PHE A 140 -2.24 -7.82 10.28
C PHE A 140 -1.94 -7.99 8.78
N LEU A 141 -0.93 -7.30 8.26
CA LEU A 141 -0.50 -7.47 6.87
C LEU A 141 0.11 -8.85 6.65
N TRP A 142 0.89 -9.34 7.61
CA TRP A 142 1.52 -10.65 7.54
C TRP A 142 0.49 -11.77 7.57
N LEU A 143 -0.49 -11.69 8.47
CA LEU A 143 -1.59 -12.65 8.50
C LEU A 143 -2.36 -12.65 7.18
N ARG A 144 -2.50 -11.51 6.51
CA ARG A 144 -3.10 -11.44 5.17
C ARG A 144 -2.29 -12.20 4.12
N ILE A 145 -0.95 -12.22 4.17
CA ILE A 145 -0.14 -13.09 3.29
C ILE A 145 -0.44 -14.57 3.55
N LEU A 146 -0.45 -14.95 4.83
CA LEU A 146 -0.63 -16.34 5.27
C LEU A 146 -2.04 -16.86 4.96
N THR A 147 -3.06 -16.03 5.22
CA THR A 147 -4.48 -16.38 5.12
C THR A 147 -5.11 -16.01 3.80
N ALA A 148 -4.41 -15.25 2.94
CA ALA A 148 -4.77 -15.19 1.53
C ALA A 148 -4.52 -16.58 0.95
N SER A 149 -5.41 -17.53 1.20
CA SER A 149 -5.75 -18.50 0.18
C SER A 149 -5.97 -17.65 -1.05
N THR A 150 -5.05 -17.77 -2.03
CA THR A 150 -5.39 -17.30 -3.36
C THR A 150 -6.77 -17.87 -3.58
N PRO A 151 -7.82 -17.05 -3.83
CA PRO A 151 -8.98 -17.64 -4.46
C PRO A 151 -8.35 -18.26 -5.68
N LYS A 152 -8.17 -19.59 -5.68
CA LYS A 152 -7.79 -20.32 -6.88
C LYS A 152 -8.74 -19.71 -7.86
N GLN A 153 -8.23 -18.92 -8.79
CA GLN A 153 -9.06 -18.44 -9.86
C GLN A 153 -9.64 -19.74 -10.38
N GLN A 154 -10.93 -19.96 -10.14
CA GLN A 154 -11.65 -21.10 -10.66
C GLN A 154 -11.79 -20.82 -12.16
N HIS A 155 -10.65 -20.75 -12.83
CA HIS A 155 -10.48 -20.82 -14.26
C HIS A 155 -10.09 -22.27 -14.55
N ALA A 156 -10.97 -23.19 -14.17
CA ALA A 156 -10.96 -24.58 -14.63
C ALA A 156 -12.26 -25.32 -14.29
N ASP A 157 -13.31 -24.64 -13.83
CA ASP A 157 -14.63 -25.03 -14.30
C ASP A 157 -14.99 -23.97 -15.34
N VAL A 158 -15.11 -24.41 -16.58
CA VAL A 158 -15.46 -23.57 -17.72
C VAL A 158 -16.87 -23.09 -17.47
N SER A 159 -16.99 -22.03 -16.66
CA SER A 159 -18.21 -21.30 -16.45
C SER A 159 -18.60 -20.83 -17.85
N ASN A 160 -19.46 -21.61 -18.51
CA ASN A 160 -20.08 -21.34 -19.79
C ASN A 160 -21.03 -20.14 -19.62
N LYS A 161 -20.56 -19.03 -19.06
CA LYS A 161 -21.33 -17.84 -18.70
C LYS A 161 -20.76 -16.65 -19.44
N CYS A 162 -21.63 -15.83 -20.00
CA CYS A 162 -21.23 -14.67 -20.80
C CYS A 162 -20.79 -13.52 -19.88
N TYR A 163 -19.53 -13.11 -20.00
CA TYR A 163 -18.99 -11.97 -19.25
C TYR A 163 -19.56 -10.63 -19.73
N ASP A 164 -19.79 -10.45 -21.03
CA ASP A 164 -20.41 -9.23 -21.57
C ASP A 164 -21.80 -9.01 -20.95
N PHE A 165 -22.65 -10.04 -20.94
CA PHE A 165 -23.95 -9.99 -20.27
C PHE A 165 -23.82 -9.62 -18.79
N ASN A 166 -22.85 -10.20 -18.08
CA ASN A 166 -22.71 -10.00 -16.65
C ASN A 166 -22.17 -8.62 -16.26
N PHE A 167 -21.22 -8.07 -17.00
CA PHE A 167 -20.55 -6.81 -16.67
C PHE A 167 -21.14 -5.59 -17.39
N LYS A 168 -21.79 -5.76 -18.54
CA LYS A 168 -22.44 -4.67 -19.29
C LYS A 168 -23.96 -4.65 -19.12
N GLY A 169 -24.53 -5.71 -18.55
CA GLY A 169 -25.98 -5.87 -18.39
C GLY A 169 -26.69 -6.45 -19.62
N PHE A 170 -26.00 -6.55 -20.76
CA PHE A 170 -26.53 -7.08 -22.01
C PHE A 170 -25.40 -7.67 -22.88
N CYS A 171 -25.74 -8.58 -23.78
CA CYS A 171 -24.82 -9.18 -24.74
C CYS A 171 -25.35 -8.98 -26.17
N ASN A 172 -24.53 -8.43 -27.07
CA ASN A 172 -24.94 -8.11 -28.45
C ASN A 172 -24.80 -9.30 -29.43
N LYS A 173 -24.31 -10.45 -28.97
CA LYS A 173 -24.15 -11.65 -29.81
C LYS A 173 -25.49 -12.35 -29.95
N ARG A 174 -26.05 -12.39 -31.17
CA ARG A 174 -27.35 -13.04 -31.46
C ARG A 174 -27.39 -14.51 -31.02
N ASN A 175 -26.30 -15.24 -31.24
CA ASN A 175 -26.12 -16.64 -30.81
C ASN A 175 -24.91 -16.73 -29.88
N CYS A 176 -25.03 -16.19 -28.67
CA CYS A 176 -23.97 -16.26 -27.68
C CYS A 176 -23.73 -17.73 -27.27
N GLN A 177 -22.50 -18.22 -27.45
CA GLN A 177 -22.09 -19.58 -27.04
C GLN A 177 -22.04 -19.75 -25.52
N TYR A 178 -22.08 -18.65 -24.77
CA TYR A 178 -22.02 -18.64 -23.32
C TYR A 178 -23.41 -18.32 -22.73
N ARG A 179 -23.81 -19.06 -21.69
CA ARG A 179 -25.07 -18.90 -20.96
C ARG A 179 -25.19 -17.50 -20.33
N HIS A 180 -26.35 -16.88 -20.46
CA HIS A 180 -26.65 -15.60 -19.84
C HIS A 180 -27.17 -15.80 -18.40
N ALA A 181 -26.27 -16.26 -17.52
CA ALA A 181 -26.55 -16.46 -16.11
C ALA A 181 -25.62 -15.62 -15.22
N CYS A 182 -26.14 -15.17 -14.08
CA CYS A 182 -25.44 -14.35 -13.11
C CYS A 182 -24.16 -15.06 -12.63
N LEU A 183 -23.03 -14.34 -12.62
CA LEU A 183 -21.77 -14.86 -12.07
C LEU A 183 -21.86 -15.11 -10.56
N LYS A 184 -22.68 -14.35 -9.84
CA LYS A 184 -22.78 -14.41 -8.37
C LYS A 184 -23.75 -15.49 -7.90
N CYS A 185 -24.97 -15.53 -8.44
CA CYS A 185 -26.03 -16.42 -7.96
C CYS A 185 -26.49 -17.49 -8.97
N GLY A 186 -26.02 -17.45 -10.22
CA GLY A 186 -26.38 -18.44 -11.25
C GLY A 186 -27.76 -18.29 -11.89
N LEU A 187 -28.56 -17.29 -11.53
CA LEU A 187 -29.91 -17.05 -12.09
C LEU A 187 -29.89 -16.19 -13.38
N ASP A 188 -31.02 -16.08 -14.06
CA ASP A 188 -31.17 -15.39 -15.36
C ASP A 188 -31.23 -13.85 -15.26
N HIS A 189 -30.17 -13.25 -14.70
CA HIS A 189 -29.94 -11.81 -14.70
C HIS A 189 -28.44 -11.51 -14.75
N SER A 190 -28.08 -10.31 -15.20
CA SER A 190 -26.68 -9.84 -15.18
C SER A 190 -26.19 -9.63 -13.76
N SER A 191 -24.90 -9.80 -13.49
CA SER A 191 -24.31 -9.52 -12.16
C SER A 191 -24.60 -8.12 -11.61
N LEU A 192 -24.79 -7.12 -12.49
CA LEU A 192 -25.19 -5.75 -12.15
C LEU A 192 -26.59 -5.64 -11.53
N ARG A 193 -27.49 -6.60 -11.80
CA ARG A 193 -28.87 -6.63 -11.30
C ARG A 193 -29.06 -7.69 -10.22
N CYS A 194 -27.97 -8.19 -9.64
CA CYS A 194 -28.03 -9.25 -8.64
C CYS A 194 -28.43 -8.69 -7.27
N ARG A 195 -29.69 -8.91 -6.86
CA ARG A 195 -30.20 -8.44 -5.57
C ARG A 195 -29.46 -9.07 -4.38
N ARG A 196 -29.08 -10.35 -4.48
CA ARG A 196 -28.27 -11.05 -3.45
C ARG A 196 -26.92 -10.40 -3.15
N PHE A 197 -26.41 -9.55 -4.05
CA PHE A 197 -25.19 -8.80 -3.77
C PHE A 197 -25.46 -7.50 -2.99
N MET A 198 -26.60 -6.85 -3.26
CA MET A 198 -26.96 -5.59 -2.61
C MET A 198 -27.32 -5.83 -1.13
N ASP A 199 -27.86 -7.00 -0.79
CA ASP A 199 -28.24 -7.32 0.58
C ASP A 199 -27.04 -7.58 1.52
N ASN A 200 -25.83 -7.81 0.98
CA ASN A 200 -24.62 -8.04 1.78
C ASN A 200 -23.78 -6.78 2.06
N GLU A 201 -24.07 -5.64 1.42
CA GLU A 201 -23.34 -4.38 1.66
C GLU A 201 -24.03 -3.45 2.67
N ILE A 202 -25.25 -3.77 3.15
CA ILE A 202 -26.03 -2.91 4.05
C ILE A 202 -26.04 -3.40 5.52
N ASP A 203 -25.37 -4.51 5.86
CA ASP A 203 -25.24 -4.95 7.26
C ASP A 203 -24.02 -4.32 7.98
N THR A 204 -23.86 -3.00 7.80
CA THR A 204 -23.10 -2.15 8.73
C THR A 204 -24.08 -1.41 9.63
N ASP A 205 -24.92 -2.16 10.36
CA ASP A 205 -25.54 -1.67 11.58
C ASP A 205 -24.64 -2.04 12.77
N PRO A 206 -23.92 -1.08 13.40
CA PRO A 206 -23.11 -1.35 14.58
C PRO A 206 -23.94 -1.76 15.81
N SER A 207 -25.28 -1.65 15.75
CA SER A 207 -26.17 -1.89 16.89
C SER A 207 -26.49 -3.36 17.16
N ARG A 208 -26.04 -4.31 16.32
CA ARG A 208 -26.39 -5.74 16.46
C ARG A 208 -25.35 -6.62 17.17
N TYR A 209 -24.24 -6.08 17.67
CA TYR A 209 -23.43 -6.79 18.66
C TYR A 209 -24.15 -6.79 20.02
N ASN A 210 -25.15 -7.65 20.13
CA ASN A 210 -25.75 -8.01 21.39
C ASN A 210 -24.77 -8.92 22.17
N ARG A 211 -24.63 -8.62 23.45
CA ARG A 211 -23.47 -8.93 24.30
C ARG A 211 -23.53 -10.30 24.98
N ASN A 212 -24.37 -11.23 24.52
CA ASN A 212 -24.76 -12.39 25.33
C ASN A 212 -24.46 -13.79 24.76
N ASP A 213 -23.81 -13.93 23.60
CA ASP A 213 -23.42 -15.25 23.10
C ASP A 213 -21.94 -15.57 23.39
N ILE A 214 -21.61 -15.69 24.68
CA ILE A 214 -20.44 -16.45 25.14
C ILE A 214 -20.98 -17.76 25.71
N ALA A 215 -21.08 -18.79 24.86
CA ALA A 215 -21.24 -20.16 25.32
C ALA A 215 -19.86 -20.71 25.76
N PRO A 216 -19.76 -21.43 26.89
CA PRO A 216 -18.50 -21.97 27.36
C PRO A 216 -18.04 -23.15 26.51
N PHE A 217 -16.75 -23.11 26.20
CA PHE A 217 -15.95 -24.15 25.58
C PHE A 217 -16.07 -25.46 26.40
N GLN A 218 -16.84 -26.45 25.91
CA GLN A 218 -16.81 -27.80 26.46
C GLN A 218 -15.67 -28.57 25.81
N ASN A 219 -14.67 -28.91 26.63
CA ASN A 219 -13.60 -29.85 26.31
C ASN A 219 -14.20 -31.24 26.01
N ASN A 220 -14.12 -31.68 24.75
CA ASN A 220 -14.36 -33.07 24.39
C ASN A 220 -13.04 -33.83 24.36
N SER A 221 -12.80 -34.57 25.45
CA SER A 221 -11.80 -35.63 25.56
C SER A 221 -12.14 -36.77 24.60
N VAL A 222 -11.33 -36.96 23.56
CA VAL A 222 -11.44 -38.13 22.67
C VAL A 222 -10.84 -39.35 23.36
N ASN A 223 -11.76 -40.22 23.77
CA ASN A 223 -11.58 -41.58 24.26
C ASN A 223 -10.97 -42.46 23.14
N ARG A 224 -9.69 -42.86 23.28
CA ARG A 224 -9.07 -43.88 22.41
C ARG A 224 -9.35 -45.27 22.98
N GLN A 225 -10.35 -45.94 22.41
CA GLN A 225 -10.50 -47.39 22.56
C GLN A 225 -9.68 -48.14 21.50
N ASN A 226 -9.05 -49.19 22.01
CA ASN A 226 -8.16 -50.16 21.41
C ASN A 226 -8.94 -51.21 20.58
N PRO A 227 -8.43 -51.66 19.41
CA PRO A 227 -8.79 -52.96 18.88
C PRO A 227 -7.60 -53.95 18.93
N LYS A 228 -7.87 -55.06 19.61
CA LYS A 228 -7.08 -56.30 19.61
C LYS A 228 -6.96 -56.86 18.20
N GLY A 229 -5.76 -57.31 17.81
CA GLY A 229 -5.53 -58.05 16.57
C GLY A 229 -4.45 -59.11 16.75
N SER A 230 -4.87 -60.35 16.93
CA SER A 230 -4.05 -61.56 17.00
C SER A 230 -3.20 -61.76 15.75
N PHE A 231 -1.90 -62.08 15.92
CA PHE A 231 -1.08 -62.68 14.87
C PHE A 231 -0.71 -64.11 15.26
N ASN A 232 -1.12 -65.05 14.41
CA ASN A 232 -0.95 -66.49 14.56
C ASN A 232 0.43 -66.92 14.06
N LYS A 233 1.06 -67.85 14.80
CA LYS A 233 2.23 -68.61 14.36
C LYS A 233 1.79 -69.72 13.40
N ARG A 234 2.49 -69.88 12.27
CA ARG A 234 2.85 -71.16 11.67
C ARG A 234 4.23 -71.03 11.04
#